data_AF-A0A1Z9M040-F1
#
_entry.id   AF-A0A1Z9M040-F1
#
_cell.length_a   1.000
_cell.length_b   1.000
_cell.length_c   1.000
_cell.angle_alpha   90.00
_cell.angle_beta   90.00
_cell.angle_gamma   90.00
#
_symmetry.space_group_name_H-M   'P 1'
#
loop_
_entity.id
_entity.type
_entity.pdbx_description
1 polymer ?
#
loop_
_entity_poly.entity_id
_entity_poly.type
_entity_poly.pdbx_seq_one_letter_code
_entity_poly.pdbx_strand_id
1 'polypeptide(L)'
;MNKDNKINNETRVEKSKLASKWRPSNLLEAPEPRPGYAQRWVATMVLGQETPTNVAKRLREGWAPRDVKTIKDGQHFPTIEHGKFAGHIGIEGMVLCEMPQEMLDQRNDYYAQMTENLMRSVENDMNKVESPGQPIQRTFKTTVSSEGS
;
A
#
# COMPACT_ATOMS: atom_id res chain seq x y z
N MET A 1 5.91 61.07 -25.67
CA MET A 1 5.25 60.01 -26.47
C MET A 1 6.22 58.83 -26.54
N ASN A 2 6.17 57.92 -25.55
CA ASN A 2 5.65 56.54 -25.64
C ASN A 2 6.50 55.60 -26.53
N LYS A 3 6.94 54.40 -26.14
CA LYS A 3 6.86 53.58 -24.90
C LYS A 3 7.90 52.46 -25.07
N ASP A 4 8.71 52.20 -24.06
CA ASP A 4 9.64 51.06 -24.01
C ASP A 4 8.87 49.73 -24.02
N ASN A 5 9.04 48.92 -25.06
CA ASN A 5 8.50 47.56 -25.13
C ASN A 5 9.57 46.55 -24.71
N LYS A 6 9.83 46.46 -23.39
CA LYS A 6 10.67 45.40 -22.81
C LYS A 6 9.76 44.24 -22.44
N ILE A 7 9.66 43.27 -23.35
CA ILE A 7 8.84 42.08 -23.18
C ILE A 7 9.47 41.20 -22.09
N ASN A 8 8.79 41.10 -20.96
CA ASN A 8 9.17 40.33 -19.77
C ASN A 8 9.17 38.82 -20.08
N ASN A 9 10.32 38.29 -20.53
CA ASN A 9 10.47 36.88 -20.91
C ASN A 9 11.01 36.00 -19.76
N GLU A 10 11.25 36.58 -18.58
CA GLU A 10 11.88 35.90 -17.44
C GLU A 10 10.92 34.92 -16.74
N THR A 11 9.61 35.15 -16.78
CA THR A 11 8.63 34.36 -16.02
C THR A 11 8.31 32.99 -16.65
N ARG A 12 8.60 32.79 -17.95
CA ARG A 12 8.34 31.51 -18.64
C ARG A 12 9.45 30.48 -18.41
N VAL A 13 10.69 30.94 -18.25
CA VAL A 13 11.87 30.06 -18.08
C VAL A 13 11.91 29.45 -16.68
N GLU A 14 11.54 30.21 -15.66
CA GLU A 14 11.45 29.74 -14.26
C GLU A 14 10.42 28.61 -14.09
N LYS A 15 9.25 28.71 -14.76
CA LYS A 15 8.19 27.69 -14.68
C LYS A 15 8.57 26.38 -15.37
N SER A 16 9.46 26.42 -16.36
CA SER A 16 9.94 25.25 -17.10
C SER A 16 11.00 24.44 -16.34
N LYS A 17 11.73 25.05 -15.40
CA LYS A 17 12.80 24.37 -14.65
C LYS A 17 12.27 23.52 -13.49
N LEU A 18 11.05 23.77 -13.00
CA LEU A 18 10.41 22.88 -12.02
C LEU A 18 9.98 21.52 -12.61
N ALA A 19 9.85 21.41 -13.94
CA ALA A 19 9.33 20.21 -14.59
C ALA A 19 10.37 19.09 -14.78
N SER A 20 11.65 19.33 -14.48
CA SER A 20 12.72 18.38 -14.81
C SER A 20 13.59 18.01 -13.61
N LYS A 21 12.99 17.82 -12.43
CA LYS A 21 13.65 17.03 -11.39
C LYS A 21 13.68 15.58 -11.87
N TRP A 22 14.87 15.00 -12.01
CA TRP A 22 15.04 13.57 -12.27
C TRP A 22 14.18 12.78 -11.27
N ARG A 23 13.20 12.05 -11.77
CA ARG A 23 12.37 11.13 -10.98
C ARG A 23 12.94 9.74 -11.20
N PRO A 24 13.06 8.92 -10.14
CA PRO A 24 13.44 7.54 -10.34
C PRO A 24 12.42 6.88 -11.28
N SER A 25 12.91 6.25 -12.35
CA SER A 25 12.10 5.55 -13.37
C SER A 25 11.21 4.42 -12.81
N ASN A 26 11.34 4.12 -11.52
CA ASN A 26 10.62 3.07 -10.82
C ASN A 26 9.24 3.51 -10.33
N LEU A 27 8.95 4.81 -10.33
CA LEU A 27 7.61 5.33 -10.07
C LEU A 27 6.83 5.36 -11.38
N LEU A 28 6.01 4.32 -11.58
CA LEU A 28 5.02 4.31 -12.66
C LEU A 28 4.12 5.53 -12.52
N GLU A 29 4.01 6.30 -13.60
CA GLU A 29 3.15 7.47 -13.66
C GLU A 29 1.68 7.04 -13.54
N ALA A 30 0.98 7.55 -12.53
CA ALA A 30 -0.42 7.24 -12.27
C ALA A 30 -1.28 8.50 -12.44
N PRO A 31 -2.54 8.37 -12.88
CA PRO A 31 -3.51 9.46 -12.88
C PRO A 31 -3.73 9.98 -11.45
N GLU A 32 -4.17 11.23 -11.35
CA GLU A 32 -4.54 11.80 -10.05
C GLU A 32 -5.61 10.94 -9.34
N PRO A 33 -5.43 10.64 -8.04
CA PRO A 33 -6.41 9.93 -7.25
C PRO A 33 -7.74 10.68 -7.20
N ARG A 34 -8.83 9.93 -7.09
CA ARG A 34 -10.13 10.56 -6.84
C ARG A 34 -10.12 11.13 -5.41
N PRO A 35 -10.79 12.24 -5.13
CA PRO A 35 -10.92 12.74 -3.76
C PRO A 35 -11.45 11.64 -2.83
N GLY A 36 -10.75 11.37 -1.73
CA GLY A 36 -11.12 10.32 -0.78
C GLY A 36 -10.76 8.88 -1.21
N TYR A 37 -10.02 8.71 -2.30
CA TYR A 37 -9.50 7.40 -2.72
C TYR A 37 -7.98 7.41 -2.76
N ALA A 38 -7.37 6.34 -2.27
CA ALA A 38 -5.97 6.03 -2.49
C ALA A 38 -5.83 5.16 -3.74
N GLN A 39 -4.69 5.28 -4.42
CA GLN A 39 -4.35 4.43 -5.56
C GLN A 39 -3.07 3.65 -5.30
N ARG A 40 -2.96 2.48 -5.93
CA ARG A 40 -1.79 1.63 -5.86
C ARG A 40 -1.65 0.76 -7.11
N TRP A 41 -0.41 0.64 -7.59
CA TRP A 41 -0.04 -0.37 -8.58
C TRP A 41 0.01 -1.76 -7.94
N VAL A 42 -0.78 -2.68 -8.50
CA VAL A 42 -0.82 -4.09 -8.09
C VAL A 42 -0.19 -4.92 -9.20
N ALA A 43 0.90 -5.63 -8.88
CA ALA A 43 1.53 -6.55 -9.81
C ALA A 43 0.58 -7.73 -10.11
N THR A 44 0.23 -7.88 -11.39
CA THR A 44 -0.48 -9.04 -11.94
C THR A 44 0.49 -10.08 -12.47
N MET A 45 1.70 -9.68 -12.88
CA MET A 45 2.76 -10.56 -13.36
C MET A 45 4.11 -10.13 -12.78
N VAL A 46 4.94 -11.11 -12.40
CA VAL A 46 6.31 -10.88 -11.90
C VAL A 46 7.22 -11.85 -12.62
N LEU A 47 8.29 -11.35 -13.26
CA LEU A 47 9.26 -12.16 -14.02
C LEU A 47 8.61 -13.08 -15.07
N GLY A 48 7.57 -12.59 -15.76
CA GLY A 48 6.85 -13.34 -16.79
C GLY A 48 5.90 -14.43 -16.25
N GLN A 49 5.73 -14.53 -14.93
CA GLN A 49 4.78 -15.46 -14.30
C GLN A 49 3.58 -14.70 -13.75
N GLU A 50 2.37 -15.14 -14.10
CA GLU A 50 1.15 -14.56 -13.54
C GLU A 50 1.08 -14.80 -12.02
N THR A 51 0.64 -13.78 -11.28
CA THR A 51 0.53 -13.79 -9.82
C THR A 51 -0.92 -13.61 -9.36
N PRO A 52 -1.83 -14.54 -9.72
CA PRO A 52 -3.26 -14.40 -9.41
C PRO A 52 -3.52 -14.32 -7.90
N THR A 53 -2.67 -14.96 -7.08
CA THR A 53 -2.77 -14.93 -5.61
C THR A 53 -2.57 -13.52 -5.04
N ASN A 54 -1.59 -12.75 -5.56
CA ASN A 54 -1.34 -11.39 -5.11
C ASN A 54 -2.55 -10.51 -5.43
N VAL A 55 -3.00 -10.57 -6.67
CA VAL A 55 -4.17 -9.84 -7.16
C VAL A 55 -5.42 -10.16 -6.35
N ALA A 56 -5.74 -11.46 -6.18
CA ALA A 56 -6.90 -11.89 -5.41
C ALA A 56 -6.84 -11.45 -3.94
N LYS A 57 -5.65 -11.45 -3.33
CA LYS A 57 -5.45 -10.91 -1.98
C LYS A 57 -5.78 -9.42 -1.92
N ARG A 58 -5.31 -8.62 -2.89
CA ARG A 58 -5.60 -7.18 -2.92
C ARG A 58 -7.07 -6.88 -3.19
N LEU A 59 -7.71 -7.62 -4.10
CA LEU A 59 -9.15 -7.50 -4.34
C LEU A 59 -9.96 -7.77 -3.07
N ARG A 60 -9.59 -8.80 -2.28
CA ARG A 60 -10.23 -9.09 -0.98
C ARG A 60 -9.93 -8.05 0.10
N GLU A 61 -8.77 -7.40 0.05
CA GLU A 61 -8.44 -6.27 0.93
C GLU A 61 -9.27 -5.02 0.62
N GLY A 62 -9.99 -4.98 -0.51
CA GLY A 62 -10.83 -3.85 -0.91
C GLY A 62 -10.27 -3.00 -2.06
N TRP A 63 -9.14 -3.40 -2.65
CA TRP A 63 -8.61 -2.73 -3.83
C TRP A 63 -9.43 -3.09 -5.07
N ALA A 64 -9.97 -2.10 -5.77
CA ALA A 64 -10.71 -2.28 -7.01
C ALA A 64 -9.90 -1.75 -8.20
N PRO A 65 -9.84 -2.46 -9.35
CA PRO A 65 -9.19 -1.94 -10.56
C PRO A 65 -9.83 -0.61 -11.00
N ARG A 66 -9.01 0.37 -11.37
CA ARG A 66 -9.52 1.69 -11.77
C ARG A 66 -9.93 1.71 -13.24
N ASP A 67 -11.16 2.13 -13.49
CA ASP A 67 -11.70 2.31 -14.84
C ASP A 67 -11.12 3.59 -15.49
N VAL A 68 -10.77 3.47 -16.76
CA VAL A 68 -10.21 4.53 -17.61
C VAL A 68 -11.15 5.73 -17.71
N LYS A 69 -12.48 5.49 -17.68
CA LYS A 69 -13.50 6.55 -17.77
C LYS A 69 -13.50 7.51 -16.59
N THR A 70 -12.87 7.14 -15.48
CA THR A 70 -12.82 7.97 -14.26
C THR A 70 -11.72 9.04 -14.31
N ILE A 71 -10.86 9.01 -15.33
CA ILE A 71 -9.80 9.99 -15.52
C ILE A 71 -10.40 11.25 -16.16
N LYS A 72 -9.94 12.43 -15.74
CA LYS A 72 -10.36 13.70 -16.34
C LYS A 72 -9.91 13.75 -17.81
N ASP A 73 -10.79 14.30 -18.66
CA ASP A 73 -10.57 14.39 -20.11
C ASP A 73 -9.18 14.97 -20.44
N GLY A 74 -8.38 14.22 -21.21
CA GLY A 74 -7.11 14.67 -21.77
C GLY A 74 -5.85 13.92 -21.32
N GLN A 75 -5.93 13.03 -20.33
CA GLN A 75 -4.78 12.26 -19.85
C GLN A 75 -4.87 10.80 -20.33
N HIS A 76 -4.05 10.44 -21.33
CA HIS A 76 -3.98 9.08 -21.88
C HIS A 76 -3.01 8.24 -21.06
N PHE A 77 -3.54 7.22 -20.38
CA PHE A 77 -2.74 6.21 -19.69
C PHE A 77 -2.80 4.89 -20.44
N PRO A 78 -1.75 4.06 -20.37
CA PRO A 78 -1.78 2.71 -20.90
C PRO A 78 -2.92 1.91 -20.26
N THR A 79 -3.67 1.21 -21.10
CA THR A 79 -4.79 0.36 -20.69
C THR A 79 -4.45 -1.09 -21.01
N ILE A 80 -4.91 -2.00 -20.17
CA ILE A 80 -4.74 -3.43 -20.43
C ILE A 80 -5.73 -3.84 -21.53
N GLU A 81 -5.22 -4.43 -22.61
CA GLU A 81 -6.05 -4.88 -23.74
C GLU A 81 -6.56 -6.32 -23.57
N HIS A 82 -5.87 -7.14 -22.77
CA HIS A 82 -6.10 -8.58 -22.69
C HIS A 82 -6.16 -9.10 -21.24
N GLY A 83 -6.92 -10.18 -21.04
CA GLY A 83 -7.03 -10.87 -19.76
C GLY A 83 -8.11 -10.30 -18.82
N LYS A 84 -8.01 -10.63 -17.53
CA LYS A 84 -9.04 -10.34 -16.51
C LYS A 84 -9.21 -8.85 -16.20
N PHE A 85 -8.22 -8.02 -16.54
CA PHE A 85 -8.21 -6.58 -16.29
C PHE A 85 -8.35 -5.77 -17.58
N ALA A 86 -8.81 -6.40 -18.67
CA ALA A 86 -9.05 -5.71 -19.92
C ALA A 86 -9.94 -4.48 -19.69
N GLY A 87 -9.58 -3.35 -20.31
CA GLY A 87 -10.29 -2.08 -20.18
C GLY A 87 -9.98 -1.29 -18.90
N HIS A 88 -9.08 -1.76 -18.04
CA HIS A 88 -8.60 -1.01 -16.88
C HIS A 88 -7.21 -0.42 -17.13
N ILE A 89 -6.84 0.56 -16.32
CA ILE A 89 -5.54 1.22 -16.39
C ILE A 89 -4.45 0.23 -15.92
N GLY A 90 -3.44 0.02 -16.75
CA GLY A 90 -2.39 -0.94 -16.43
C GLY A 90 -1.20 -0.87 -17.39
N ILE A 91 -0.03 -1.23 -16.87
CA ILE A 91 1.24 -1.22 -17.58
C ILE A 91 1.89 -2.58 -17.36
N GLU A 92 2.20 -3.28 -18.45
CA GLU A 92 2.98 -4.54 -18.52
C GLU A 92 3.12 -5.32 -17.20
N GLY A 93 2.08 -6.10 -16.85
CA GLY A 93 2.09 -6.92 -15.65
C GLY A 93 1.75 -6.19 -14.35
N MET A 94 1.29 -4.95 -14.41
CA MET A 94 0.72 -4.20 -13.29
C MET A 94 -0.63 -3.59 -13.66
N VAL A 95 -1.55 -3.60 -12.70
CA VAL A 95 -2.85 -2.93 -12.82
C VAL A 95 -2.95 -1.84 -11.76
N LEU A 96 -3.50 -0.70 -12.13
CA LEU A 96 -3.78 0.37 -11.19
C LEU A 96 -5.09 0.06 -10.47
N CYS A 97 -5.01 -0.06 -9.15
CA CYS A 97 -6.18 -0.20 -8.29
C CYS A 97 -6.39 1.03 -7.42
N GLU A 98 -7.62 1.23 -7.00
CA GLU A 98 -8.05 2.26 -6.08
C GLU A 98 -8.84 1.67 -4.92
N MET A 99 -8.81 2.36 -3.78
CA MET A 99 -9.55 1.98 -2.58
C MET A 99 -9.94 3.25 -1.82
N PRO A 100 -11.10 3.29 -1.12
CA PRO A 100 -11.44 4.41 -0.27
C PRO A 100 -10.37 4.65 0.80
N GLN A 101 -10.04 5.92 1.05
CA GLN A 101 -9.03 6.32 2.04
C GLN A 101 -9.40 5.82 3.44
N GLU A 102 -10.68 5.88 3.81
CA GLU A 102 -11.17 5.40 5.11
C GLU A 102 -10.84 3.91 5.33
N MET A 103 -11.04 3.06 4.31
CA MET A 103 -10.69 1.64 4.41
C MET A 103 -9.17 1.43 4.46
N LEU A 104 -8.40 2.30 3.79
CA LEU A 104 -6.94 2.26 3.86
C LEU A 104 -6.45 2.57 5.27
N ASP A 105 -7.04 3.57 5.91
CA ASP A 105 -6.67 4.01 7.25
C ASP A 105 -7.02 2.91 8.26
N GLN A 106 -8.23 2.34 8.20
CA GLN A 106 -8.61 1.18 9.02
C GLN A 106 -7.65 -0.02 8.86
N ARG A 107 -7.24 -0.30 7.61
CA ARG A 107 -6.26 -1.35 7.31
C ARG A 107 -4.91 -1.04 7.95
N ASN A 108 -4.44 0.20 7.83
CA ASN A 108 -3.15 0.62 8.38
C ASN A 108 -3.16 0.52 9.92
N ASP A 109 -4.24 0.94 10.56
CA ASP A 109 -4.42 0.86 12.01
C ASP A 109 -4.40 -0.60 12.49
N TYR A 110 -5.09 -1.50 11.79
CA TYR A 110 -5.08 -2.93 12.11
C TYR A 110 -3.66 -3.52 12.07
N TYR A 111 -2.89 -3.22 11.01
CA TYR A 111 -1.52 -3.73 10.90
C TYR A 111 -0.57 -3.05 11.89
N ALA A 112 -0.77 -1.76 12.20
CA ALA A 112 0.00 -1.06 13.21
C ALA A 112 -0.17 -1.70 14.60
N GLN A 113 -1.41 -1.98 15.00
CA GLN A 113 -1.72 -2.67 16.26
C GLN A 113 -1.13 -4.08 16.30
N MET A 114 -1.20 -4.83 15.19
CA MET A 114 -0.59 -6.16 15.09
C MET A 114 0.93 -6.11 15.29
N THR A 115 1.60 -5.13 14.68
CA THR A 115 3.05 -4.91 14.83
C THR A 115 3.41 -4.49 16.25
N GLU A 116 2.63 -3.62 16.88
CA GLU A 116 2.82 -3.23 18.28
C GLU A 116 2.66 -4.42 19.24
N ASN A 117 1.64 -5.25 19.03
CA ASN A 117 1.41 -6.46 19.81
C ASN A 117 2.57 -7.46 19.69
N LEU A 118 3.16 -7.57 18.49
CA LEU A 118 4.34 -8.42 18.26
C LEU A 118 5.55 -7.89 19.03
N MET A 119 5.82 -6.58 18.97
CA MET A 119 6.92 -5.96 19.70
C MET A 119 6.78 -6.15 21.21
N ARG A 120 5.59 -5.89 21.77
CA ARG A 120 5.32 -6.12 23.20
C ARG A 120 5.51 -7.58 23.62
N SER A 121 5.19 -8.53 22.74
CA SER A 121 5.40 -9.96 23.02
C SER A 121 6.89 -10.31 23.08
N VAL A 122 7.69 -9.79 22.16
CA VAL A 122 9.15 -9.95 22.16
C VAL A 122 9.76 -9.32 23.42
N GLU A 123 9.33 -8.12 23.80
CA GLU A 123 9.79 -7.45 25.01
C GLU A 123 9.45 -8.25 26.28
N ASN A 124 8.23 -8.78 26.37
CA ASN A 124 7.84 -9.64 27.48
C ASN A 124 8.66 -10.93 27.56
N ASP A 125 9.00 -11.53 26.43
CA ASP A 125 9.82 -12.74 26.40
C ASP A 125 11.30 -12.44 26.73
N MET A 126 11.83 -11.30 26.30
CA MET A 126 13.15 -10.82 26.71
C MET A 126 13.20 -10.56 28.23
N ASN A 127 12.21 -9.85 28.78
CA ASN A 127 12.10 -9.56 30.21
C ASN A 127 12.03 -10.83 31.08
N LYS A 128 11.39 -11.90 30.59
CA LYS A 128 11.37 -13.22 31.25
C LYS A 128 12.73 -13.91 31.25
N VAL A 129 13.52 -13.74 30.20
CA VAL A 129 14.88 -14.32 30.09
C VAL A 129 15.87 -13.53 30.95
N GLU A 130 15.72 -12.22 31.04
CA GLU A 130 16.60 -11.34 31.83
C GLU A 130 16.39 -11.46 33.35
N SER A 131 15.32 -12.10 33.82
CA SER A 131 15.06 -12.37 35.24
C SER A 131 15.31 -13.84 35.60
N PRO A 132 16.55 -14.28 35.96
CA PRO A 132 16.93 -15.69 36.06
C PRO A 132 16.57 -16.32 37.43
N GLY A 133 15.44 -15.93 38.04
CA GLY A 133 15.21 -16.17 39.47
C GLY A 133 13.83 -16.67 39.91
N GLN A 134 12.86 -16.84 39.02
CA GLN A 134 11.52 -17.32 39.41
C GLN A 134 11.23 -18.67 38.73
N PRO A 135 11.61 -19.81 39.34
CA PRO A 135 11.20 -21.11 38.85
C PRO A 135 9.67 -21.22 38.91
N ILE A 136 9.06 -21.53 37.77
CA ILE A 136 7.62 -21.78 37.66
C ILE A 136 7.27 -22.97 38.55
N GLN A 137 6.75 -22.70 39.75
CA GLN A 137 6.19 -23.73 40.62
C GLN A 137 4.85 -24.18 40.02
N ARG A 138 4.88 -25.19 39.14
CA ARG A 138 3.66 -25.90 38.73
C ARG A 138 3.19 -26.77 39.90
N THR A 139 2.30 -26.25 40.74
CA THR A 139 1.64 -27.07 41.76
C THR A 139 0.56 -27.94 41.11
N PHE A 140 0.92 -29.15 40.69
CA PHE A 140 -0.07 -30.18 40.37
C PHE A 140 -0.58 -30.78 41.69
N LYS A 141 -1.66 -30.21 42.26
CA LYS A 141 -2.42 -30.90 43.31
C LYS A 141 -3.32 -31.94 42.64
N THR A 142 -2.80 -33.14 42.42
CA THR A 142 -3.63 -34.33 42.17
C THR A 142 -4.10 -34.88 43.51
N THR A 143 -5.31 -34.51 43.92
CA THR A 143 -6.01 -35.18 45.03
C THR A 143 -6.52 -36.51 44.50
N VAL A 144 -5.85 -37.61 44.84
CA VAL A 144 -6.40 -38.96 44.66
C VAL A 144 -7.13 -39.31 45.96
N SER A 145 -8.46 -39.28 45.93
CA SER A 145 -9.28 -39.82 47.01
C SER A 145 -9.21 -41.35 46.94
N SER A 146 -8.48 -41.98 47.86
CA SER A 146 -8.55 -43.42 48.07
C SER A 146 -9.73 -43.71 49.02
N GLU A 147 -10.89 -44.06 48.48
CA GLU A 147 -11.87 -44.83 49.25
C GLU A 147 -11.43 -46.28 49.23
N GLY A 148 -11.02 -46.77 50.40
CA GLY A 148 -10.79 -48.18 50.67
C GLY A 148 -11.78 -48.67 51.71
N SER A 149 -12.05 -49.98 51.60
CA SER A 149 -12.75 -50.90 52.52
C SER A 149 -14.21 -51.20 52.17
#